data_AF-A0A954WY73-F1
#
_entry.id   AF-A0A954WY73-F1
#
_cell.length_a   1.000
_cell.length_b   1.000
_cell.length_c   1.000
_cell.angle_alpha   90.00
_cell.angle_beta   90.00
_cell.angle_gamma   90.00
#
_symmetry.space_group_name_H-M   'P 1'
#
loop_
_entity.id
_entity.type
_entity.pdbx_description
1 polymer ?
#
loop_
_entity_poly.entity_id
_entity_poly.type
_entity_poly.pdbx_seq_one_letter_code
_entity_poly.pdbx_strand_id
1 'polypeptide(L)'
;MPLVVLAFFLLPLAAALLAGRVFCGGVCPLGAVQDIVLLRPVEVPRRVDQFLGLFKYAYLIAAIGFAMQPAESRDFIICRFDPFVGMFRLNGPAWLLATGGGLLLLGTVVGRPYCRYLCPYGGLLAIVSRFAIWPVSITPDDELDCGLCVDSCPFGAIRELRAVPSKCFACARCFAHCPRQQLAWGDIELIELDDVIATARQQDSRVEEGAS
;
A
#
# COMPACT_ATOMS: atom_id res chain seq x y z
N MET A 1 9.83 17.42 -26.12
CA MET A 1 9.03 16.93 -24.98
C MET A 1 9.42 17.76 -23.78
N PRO A 2 8.48 18.36 -23.02
CA PRO A 2 8.85 19.25 -21.93
C PRO A 2 9.65 18.49 -20.89
N LEU A 3 10.81 19.02 -20.49
CA LEU A 3 11.74 18.45 -19.52
C LEU A 3 11.04 18.05 -18.20
N VAL A 4 9.98 18.80 -17.86
CA VAL A 4 9.07 18.58 -16.74
C VAL A 4 8.36 17.22 -16.80
N VAL A 5 7.90 16.79 -17.97
CA VAL A 5 7.20 15.51 -18.12
C VAL A 5 8.15 14.35 -17.88
N LEU A 6 9.36 14.43 -18.44
CA LEU A 6 10.41 13.45 -18.23
C LEU A 6 10.78 13.35 -16.75
N ALA A 7 10.96 14.49 -16.07
CA ALA A 7 11.22 14.53 -14.64
C ALA A 7 10.10 13.87 -13.82
N PHE A 8 8.83 14.13 -14.15
CA PHE A 8 7.68 13.57 -13.43
C PHE A 8 7.58 12.03 -13.56
N PHE A 9 8.03 11.44 -14.67
CA PHE A 9 8.06 9.98 -14.85
C PHE A 9 9.33 9.32 -14.31
N LEU A 10 10.49 9.98 -14.40
CA LEU A 10 11.78 9.45 -13.93
C LEU A 10 11.93 9.54 -12.42
N LEU A 11 11.45 10.60 -11.79
CA LEU A 11 11.64 10.82 -10.36
C LEU A 11 11.02 9.70 -9.50
N PRO A 12 9.76 9.28 -9.73
CA PRO A 12 9.22 8.16 -8.95
C PRO A 12 9.87 6.82 -9.30
N LEU A 13 10.44 6.67 -10.50
CA LEU A 13 11.20 5.48 -10.90
C LEU A 13 12.53 5.40 -10.15
N ALA A 14 13.23 6.53 -10.02
CA ALA A 14 14.44 6.64 -9.21
C ALA A 14 14.13 6.40 -7.72
N ALA A 15 13.05 6.98 -7.20
CA ALA A 15 12.57 6.70 -5.85
C ALA A 15 12.23 5.20 -5.66
N ALA A 16 11.66 4.56 -6.68
CA ALA A 16 11.40 3.12 -6.67
C ALA A 16 12.64 2.25 -6.64
N LEU A 17 13.72 2.72 -7.25
CA LEU A 17 15.02 2.06 -7.21
C LEU A 17 15.73 2.28 -5.86
N LEU A 18 15.49 3.42 -5.20
CA LEU A 18 16.09 3.71 -3.91
C LEU A 18 15.38 2.95 -2.78
N ALA A 19 14.08 3.18 -2.60
CA ALA A 19 13.31 2.74 -1.42
C ALA A 19 12.12 1.83 -1.76
N GLY A 20 12.04 1.31 -2.99
CA GLY A 20 10.87 0.58 -3.45
C GLY A 20 9.66 1.50 -3.68
N ARG A 21 8.43 0.97 -3.65
CA ARG A 21 7.23 1.70 -4.13
C ARG A 21 6.67 2.76 -3.16
N VAL A 22 7.55 3.52 -2.50
CA VAL A 22 7.21 4.62 -1.56
C VAL A 22 6.34 5.69 -2.21
N PHE A 23 6.52 5.95 -3.51
CA PHE A 23 5.70 6.93 -4.22
C PHE A 23 4.21 6.54 -4.25
N CYS A 24 3.92 5.26 -4.44
CA CYS A 24 2.54 4.77 -4.42
C CYS A 24 1.93 4.95 -3.02
N GLY A 25 2.70 4.70 -1.96
CA GLY A 25 2.26 4.84 -0.57
C GLY A 25 2.03 6.28 -0.13
N GLY A 26 3.03 7.15 -0.32
CA GLY A 26 3.05 8.48 0.30
C GLY A 26 2.72 9.67 -0.60
N VAL A 27 2.94 9.59 -1.92
CA VAL A 27 2.84 10.76 -2.82
C VAL A 27 1.67 10.65 -3.80
N CYS A 28 1.28 9.43 -4.18
CA CYS A 28 0.23 9.22 -5.17
C CYS A 28 -1.15 9.58 -4.59
N PRO A 29 -1.84 10.62 -5.11
CA PRO A 29 -3.13 11.05 -4.58
C PRO A 29 -4.20 9.96 -4.76
N LEU A 30 -4.10 9.21 -5.85
CA LEU A 30 -5.01 8.10 -6.12
C LEU A 30 -4.84 6.94 -5.13
N GLY A 31 -3.60 6.69 -4.72
CA GLY A 31 -3.30 5.73 -3.65
C GLY A 31 -3.90 6.17 -2.32
N ALA A 32 -3.76 7.45 -1.97
CA ALA A 32 -4.32 8.01 -0.76
C ALA A 32 -5.86 7.90 -0.72
N VAL A 33 -6.54 8.25 -1.81
CA VAL A 33 -8.01 8.10 -1.91
C VAL A 33 -8.44 6.64 -1.66
N GLN A 34 -7.74 5.67 -2.22
CA GLN A 34 -8.07 4.25 -2.02
C GLN A 34 -7.75 3.76 -0.61
N ASP A 35 -6.71 4.30 0.02
CA ASP A 35 -6.38 3.96 1.41
C ASP A 35 -7.37 4.56 2.42
N ILE A 36 -7.96 5.72 2.10
CA ILE A 36 -9.01 6.37 2.91
C ILE A 36 -10.33 5.61 2.82
N VAL A 37 -10.68 5.11 1.62
CA VAL A 37 -11.93 4.38 1.40
C VAL A 37 -11.86 2.93 1.92
N LEU A 38 -10.66 2.44 2.24
CA LEU A 38 -10.45 1.09 2.76
C LEU A 38 -11.01 0.96 4.19
N LEU A 39 -12.14 0.24 4.33
CA LEU A 39 -12.81 0.03 5.61
C LEU A 39 -12.44 -1.31 6.24
N ARG A 40 -12.52 -2.40 5.46
CA ARG A 40 -12.35 -3.77 5.94
C ARG A 40 -11.46 -4.52 4.94
N PRO A 41 -10.13 -4.51 5.11
CA PRO A 41 -9.25 -5.22 4.18
C PRO A 41 -9.53 -6.73 4.24
N VAL A 42 -10.01 -7.28 3.15
CA VAL A 42 -10.20 -8.72 2.95
C VAL A 42 -9.02 -9.26 2.16
N GLU A 43 -8.44 -10.35 2.65
CA GLU A 43 -7.40 -11.05 1.92
C GLU A 43 -7.97 -11.74 0.69
N VAL A 44 -7.51 -11.32 -0.49
CA VAL A 44 -7.89 -11.94 -1.76
C VAL A 44 -7.13 -13.25 -1.94
N PRO A 45 -7.78 -14.36 -2.34
CA PRO A 45 -7.10 -15.62 -2.57
C PRO A 45 -5.95 -15.48 -3.56
N ARG A 46 -4.80 -16.09 -3.24
CA ARG A 46 -3.51 -15.92 -3.97
C ARG A 46 -3.62 -16.11 -5.49
N ARG A 47 -4.44 -17.04 -5.96
CA ARG A 47 -4.64 -17.31 -7.39
C ARG A 47 -5.31 -16.15 -8.10
N VAL A 48 -6.35 -15.56 -7.48
CA VAL A 48 -7.07 -14.41 -8.04
C VAL A 48 -6.17 -13.18 -8.02
N ASP A 49 -5.43 -12.96 -6.93
CA ASP A 49 -4.44 -11.87 -6.85
C ASP A 49 -3.38 -11.96 -7.95
N GLN A 50 -2.83 -13.15 -8.20
CA GLN A 50 -1.83 -13.34 -9.26
C GLN A 50 -2.42 -13.13 -10.66
N PHE A 51 -3.61 -13.67 -10.91
CA PHE A 51 -4.28 -13.53 -12.20
C PHE A 51 -4.67 -12.08 -12.48
N LEU A 52 -5.37 -11.40 -11.55
CA LEU A 52 -5.69 -9.98 -11.68
C LEU A 52 -4.43 -9.11 -11.70
N GLY A 53 -3.39 -9.50 -10.98
CA GLY A 53 -2.09 -8.84 -10.97
C GLY A 53 -1.35 -8.91 -12.32
N LEU A 54 -1.71 -9.84 -13.20
CA LEU A 54 -1.17 -9.92 -14.56
C LEU A 54 -1.77 -8.85 -15.48
N PHE A 55 -3.02 -8.44 -15.25
CA PHE A 55 -3.70 -7.46 -16.09
C PHE A 55 -2.95 -6.13 -16.17
N LYS A 56 -2.34 -5.67 -15.07
CA LYS A 56 -1.52 -4.44 -15.09
C LYS A 56 -0.31 -4.55 -16.02
N TYR A 57 0.27 -5.75 -16.16
CA TYR A 57 1.41 -5.99 -17.05
C TYR A 57 0.95 -6.11 -18.49
N ALA A 58 -0.21 -6.74 -18.74
CA ALA A 58 -0.83 -6.73 -20.06
C ALA A 58 -1.16 -5.28 -20.50
N TYR A 59 -1.71 -4.47 -19.60
CA TYR A 59 -1.99 -3.05 -19.85
C TYR A 59 -0.70 -2.24 -20.05
N LEU A 60 0.37 -2.52 -19.30
CA LEU A 60 1.69 -1.89 -19.51
C LEU A 60 2.27 -2.24 -20.89
N ILE A 61 2.22 -3.50 -21.32
CA ILE A 61 2.70 -3.93 -22.64
C ILE A 61 1.89 -3.25 -23.75
N ALA A 62 0.56 -3.21 -23.61
CA ALA A 62 -0.30 -2.48 -24.53
C ALA A 62 0.09 -0.99 -24.58
N ALA A 63 0.23 -0.33 -23.42
CA ALA A 63 0.61 1.07 -23.34
C ALA A 63 1.96 1.37 -24.02
N ILE A 64 2.96 0.48 -23.87
CA ILE A 64 4.25 0.60 -24.56
C ILE A 64 4.09 0.39 -26.07
N GLY A 65 3.33 -0.64 -26.49
CA GLY A 65 3.09 -0.93 -27.91
C GLY A 65 2.38 0.22 -28.65
N PHE A 66 1.39 0.85 -28.02
CA PHE A 66 0.73 2.04 -28.55
C PHE A 66 1.63 3.29 -28.48
N ALA A 67 2.51 3.41 -27.47
CA ALA A 67 3.48 4.50 -27.41
C ALA A 67 4.54 4.45 -28.52
N MET A 68 4.76 3.29 -29.14
CA MET A 68 5.63 3.12 -30.31
C MET A 68 4.97 3.55 -31.64
N GLN A 69 3.68 3.90 -31.65
CA GLN A 69 2.99 4.36 -32.86
C GLN A 69 3.29 5.84 -33.19
N PRO A 70 3.16 6.24 -34.48
CA PRO A 70 3.47 7.59 -34.94
C PRO A 70 2.68 8.69 -34.19
N ALA A 71 3.37 9.80 -33.96
CA ALA A 71 2.99 10.91 -33.07
C ALA A 71 1.62 11.56 -33.31
N GLU A 72 1.02 11.38 -34.49
CA GLU A 72 -0.27 11.97 -34.90
C GLU A 72 -1.50 11.19 -34.39
N SER A 73 -1.29 9.95 -33.93
CA SER A 73 -2.33 9.07 -33.38
C SER A 73 -2.07 8.69 -31.92
N ARG A 74 -1.42 9.59 -31.16
CA ARG A 74 -1.22 9.42 -29.71
C ARG A 74 -2.53 9.69 -28.96
N ASP A 75 -3.54 8.86 -29.24
CA ASP A 75 -4.64 8.67 -28.32
C ASP A 75 -4.05 8.03 -27.07
N PHE A 76 -3.89 8.83 -26.02
CA PHE A 76 -3.53 8.33 -24.72
C PHE A 76 -4.65 7.40 -24.27
N ILE A 77 -4.48 6.08 -24.47
CA ILE A 77 -5.36 5.04 -23.95
C ILE A 77 -5.62 5.23 -22.45
N ILE A 78 -4.63 5.80 -21.74
CA ILE A 78 -4.76 6.28 -20.36
C ILE A 78 -5.96 7.21 -20.17
N CYS A 79 -6.21 8.18 -21.06
CA CYS A 79 -7.35 9.09 -20.93
C CYS A 79 -8.70 8.43 -21.20
N ARG A 80 -8.74 7.28 -21.89
CA ARG A 80 -9.96 6.56 -22.26
C ARG A 80 -10.27 5.36 -21.37
N PHE A 81 -9.25 4.70 -20.82
CA PHE A 81 -9.37 3.52 -19.97
C PHE A 81 -9.07 3.77 -18.50
N ASP A 82 -8.52 4.94 -18.12
CA ASP A 82 -8.34 5.28 -16.71
C ASP A 82 -9.64 5.85 -16.12
N PRO A 83 -10.34 5.09 -15.26
CA PRO A 83 -11.61 5.51 -14.69
C PRO A 83 -11.47 6.70 -13.72
N PHE A 84 -10.27 6.94 -13.17
CA PHE A 84 -10.04 8.03 -12.22
C PHE A 84 -9.80 9.37 -12.89
N VAL A 85 -9.25 9.40 -14.11
CA VAL A 85 -9.13 10.66 -14.87
C VAL A 85 -10.52 11.24 -15.14
N GLY A 86 -11.49 10.40 -15.51
CA GLY A 86 -12.89 10.80 -15.69
C GLY A 86 -13.55 11.27 -14.39
N MET A 87 -13.27 10.59 -13.27
CA MET A 87 -13.76 10.95 -11.94
C MET A 87 -13.23 12.31 -11.47
N PHE A 88 -11.91 12.54 -11.51
CA PHE A 88 -11.30 13.79 -11.05
C PHE A 88 -11.62 14.99 -11.94
N ARG A 89 -11.87 14.76 -13.24
CA ARG A 89 -12.31 15.82 -14.14
C ARG A 89 -13.82 16.09 -14.08
N LEU A 90 -14.59 15.28 -13.33
CA LEU A 90 -16.06 15.32 -13.27
C LEU A 90 -16.73 15.40 -14.65
N ASN A 91 -16.03 14.92 -15.67
CA ASN A 91 -16.40 15.07 -17.07
C ASN A 91 -15.84 13.87 -17.83
N GLY A 92 -16.75 12.96 -18.17
CA GLY A 92 -16.44 11.74 -18.89
C GLY A 92 -17.71 10.94 -19.18
N PRO A 93 -17.63 9.95 -20.08
CA PRO A 93 -18.71 9.01 -20.37
C PRO A 93 -19.21 8.32 -19.09
N ALA A 94 -20.52 8.05 -19.00
CA ALA A 94 -21.14 7.41 -17.84
C ALA A 94 -20.45 6.09 -17.42
N TRP A 95 -19.95 5.31 -18.38
CA TRP A 95 -19.27 4.04 -18.10
C TRP A 95 -17.89 4.22 -17.42
N LEU A 96 -17.17 5.31 -17.68
CA LEU A 96 -15.89 5.64 -17.01
C LEU A 96 -16.13 6.04 -15.55
N LEU A 97 -17.18 6.83 -15.30
CA LEU A 97 -17.58 7.18 -13.94
C LEU A 97 -18.09 5.96 -13.17
N ALA A 98 -18.89 5.10 -13.82
CA ALA A 98 -19.38 3.86 -13.22
C ALA A 98 -18.23 2.89 -12.89
N THR A 99 -17.25 2.72 -13.77
CA THR A 99 -16.08 1.87 -13.50
C THR A 99 -15.19 2.46 -12.39
N GLY A 100 -15.01 3.78 -12.32
CA GLY A 100 -14.28 4.44 -11.23
C GLY A 100 -14.99 4.31 -9.88
N GLY A 101 -16.29 4.53 -9.85
CA GLY A 101 -17.12 4.31 -8.68
C GLY A 101 -17.10 2.84 -8.25
N GLY A 102 -17.23 1.92 -9.19
CA GLY A 102 -17.13 0.48 -8.93
C GLY A 102 -15.77 0.07 -8.36
N LEU A 103 -14.67 0.67 -8.84
CA LEU A 103 -13.33 0.39 -8.33
C LEU A 103 -13.10 0.99 -6.94
N LEU A 104 -13.69 2.15 -6.64
CA LEU A 104 -13.69 2.72 -5.29
C LEU A 104 -14.52 1.87 -4.32
N LEU A 105 -15.69 1.40 -4.75
CA LEU A 105 -16.51 0.47 -3.96
C LEU A 105 -15.74 -0.83 -3.70
N LEU A 106 -15.08 -1.39 -4.71
CA LEU A 106 -14.20 -2.54 -4.53
C LEU A 106 -13.03 -2.22 -3.58
N GLY A 107 -12.55 -0.97 -3.58
CA GLY A 107 -11.52 -0.46 -2.68
C GLY A 107 -11.89 -0.46 -1.21
N THR A 108 -13.18 -0.55 -0.86
CA THR A 108 -13.63 -0.65 0.54
C THR A 108 -13.22 -1.96 1.20
N VAL A 109 -13.12 -3.03 0.40
CA VAL A 109 -12.82 -4.39 0.84
C VAL A 109 -11.46 -4.88 0.33
N VAL A 110 -11.07 -4.52 -0.89
CA VAL A 110 -9.77 -4.88 -1.47
C VAL A 110 -8.82 -3.70 -1.33
N GLY A 111 -7.65 -3.91 -0.72
CA GLY A 111 -6.63 -2.87 -0.65
C GLY A 111 -6.12 -2.46 -2.05
N ARG A 112 -6.34 -1.18 -2.40
CA ARG A 112 -5.80 -0.50 -3.61
C ARG A 112 -6.00 -1.27 -4.93
N PRO A 113 -7.25 -1.60 -5.33
CA PRO A 113 -7.52 -2.48 -6.47
C PRO A 113 -7.00 -1.90 -7.79
N TYR A 114 -7.01 -0.57 -7.95
CA TYR A 114 -6.49 0.10 -9.14
C TYR A 114 -4.97 -0.06 -9.26
N CYS A 115 -4.22 0.35 -8.23
CA CYS A 115 -2.75 0.28 -8.24
C CYS A 115 -2.25 -1.18 -8.28
N ARG A 116 -3.06 -2.11 -7.78
CA ARG A 116 -2.77 -3.54 -7.74
C ARG A 116 -3.02 -4.24 -9.09
N TYR A 117 -4.05 -3.86 -9.85
CA TYR A 117 -4.51 -4.62 -11.03
C TYR A 117 -4.61 -3.83 -12.35
N LEU A 118 -4.81 -2.51 -12.33
CA LEU A 118 -5.05 -1.72 -13.54
C LEU A 118 -3.92 -0.75 -13.88
N CYS A 119 -3.21 -0.22 -12.88
CA CYS A 119 -2.25 0.86 -13.09
C CYS A 119 -0.99 0.39 -13.86
N PRO A 120 -0.71 0.90 -15.09
CA PRO A 120 0.48 0.52 -15.85
C PRO A 120 1.75 1.00 -15.15
N TYR A 121 1.72 2.22 -14.62
CA TYR A 121 2.84 2.82 -13.91
C TYR A 121 3.16 2.05 -12.61
N GLY A 122 2.12 1.58 -11.91
CA GLY A 122 2.27 0.69 -10.75
C GLY A 122 2.90 -0.66 -11.11
N GLY A 123 2.63 -1.18 -12.31
CA GLY A 123 3.30 -2.35 -12.87
C GLY A 123 4.79 -2.12 -13.12
N LEU A 124 5.13 -0.99 -13.74
CA LEU A 124 6.52 -0.58 -14.01
C LEU A 124 7.31 -0.40 -12.70
N LEU A 125 6.75 0.34 -11.73
CA LEU A 125 7.34 0.53 -10.41
C LEU A 125 7.53 -0.79 -9.66
N ALA A 126 6.63 -1.76 -9.83
CA ALA A 126 6.74 -3.10 -9.23
C ALA A 126 7.83 -3.98 -9.85
N ILE A 127 8.27 -3.67 -11.08
CA ILE A 127 9.43 -4.31 -11.69
C ILE A 127 10.70 -3.65 -11.15
N VAL A 128 10.76 -2.31 -11.18
CA VAL A 128 11.92 -1.56 -10.71
C VAL A 128 12.18 -1.76 -9.21
N SER A 129 11.13 -1.84 -8.39
CA SER A 129 11.27 -2.06 -6.95
C SER A 129 11.86 -3.41 -6.58
N ARG A 130 11.95 -4.38 -7.50
CA ARG A 130 12.68 -5.64 -7.28
C ARG A 130 14.19 -5.41 -7.16
N PHE A 131 14.69 -4.35 -7.79
CA PHE A 131 16.08 -3.93 -7.75
C PHE A 131 16.29 -2.79 -6.74
N ALA A 132 15.34 -2.60 -5.81
CA ALA A 132 15.45 -1.58 -4.79
C ALA A 132 16.70 -1.81 -3.94
N ILE A 133 17.53 -0.78 -3.80
CA ILE A 133 18.77 -0.86 -3.00
C ILE A 133 18.39 -1.00 -1.51
N TRP A 134 17.38 -0.25 -1.06
CA TRP A 134 16.93 -0.21 0.33
C TRP A 134 15.48 -0.71 0.39
N PRO A 135 15.26 -2.04 0.30
CA PRO A 135 13.92 -2.60 0.41
C PRO A 135 13.37 -2.37 1.82
N VAL A 136 12.05 -2.23 1.93
CA VAL A 136 11.38 -2.15 3.23
C VAL A 136 11.62 -3.47 3.98
N SER A 137 12.42 -3.43 5.05
CA SER A 137 12.60 -4.53 5.99
C SER A 137 11.82 -4.24 7.27
N ILE A 138 11.18 -5.27 7.81
CA ILE A 138 10.57 -5.25 9.13
C ILE A 138 11.59 -5.96 10.02
N THR A 139 12.11 -5.24 11.01
CA THR A 139 13.12 -5.62 12.04
C THR A 139 13.99 -6.87 11.76
N PRO A 140 15.22 -6.72 11.24
CA PRO A 140 16.12 -7.84 10.96
C PRO A 140 16.79 -8.49 12.19
N ASP A 141 16.97 -7.75 13.28
CA ASP A 141 17.90 -8.13 14.37
C ASP A 141 17.23 -8.49 15.71
N ASP A 142 15.90 -8.32 15.81
CA ASP A 142 15.13 -8.49 17.05
C ASP A 142 13.69 -8.98 16.71
N GLU A 143 13.62 -10.05 15.93
CA GLU A 143 12.36 -10.61 15.42
C GLU A 143 11.63 -11.40 16.54
N LEU A 144 10.45 -10.91 16.93
CA LEU A 144 9.60 -11.56 17.94
C LEU A 144 8.73 -12.69 17.35
N ASP A 145 8.92 -13.07 16.07
CA ASP A 145 8.12 -14.06 15.33
C ASP A 145 6.58 -13.98 15.57
N CYS A 146 6.09 -12.76 15.82
CA CYS A 146 4.73 -12.53 16.35
C CYS A 146 3.62 -12.55 15.29
N GLY A 147 3.96 -12.54 13.99
CA GLY A 147 2.97 -12.60 12.90
C GLY A 147 2.11 -11.35 12.68
N LEU A 148 2.07 -10.39 13.62
CA LEU A 148 1.23 -9.19 13.57
C LEU A 148 1.38 -8.35 12.29
N CYS A 149 2.58 -8.34 11.71
CA CYS A 149 2.83 -7.61 10.48
C CYS A 149 2.05 -8.20 9.29
N VAL A 150 1.92 -9.54 9.22
CA VAL A 150 1.19 -10.27 8.17
C VAL A 150 -0.29 -9.90 8.23
N ASP A 151 -0.90 -9.97 9.41
CA ASP A 151 -2.31 -9.65 9.63
C ASP A 151 -2.61 -8.17 9.38
N SER A 152 -1.66 -7.29 9.69
CA SER A 152 -1.79 -5.84 9.47
C SER A 152 -1.62 -5.44 8.00
N CYS A 153 -1.18 -6.34 7.11
CA CYS A 153 -0.88 -6.01 5.73
C CYS A 153 -2.11 -6.21 4.81
N PRO A 154 -2.82 -5.15 4.38
CA PRO A 154 -4.02 -5.28 3.54
C PRO A 154 -3.71 -5.78 2.11
N PHE A 155 -2.42 -5.88 1.76
CA PHE A 155 -1.96 -6.25 0.43
C PHE A 155 -1.43 -7.69 0.36
N GLY A 156 -1.26 -8.37 1.50
CA GLY A 156 -0.60 -9.69 1.54
C GLY A 156 0.82 -9.64 0.96
N ALA A 157 1.55 -8.56 1.24
CA ALA A 157 2.88 -8.31 0.68
C ALA A 157 4.01 -8.94 1.51
N ILE A 158 3.70 -9.50 2.68
CA ILE A 158 4.68 -10.05 3.62
C ILE A 158 4.75 -11.57 3.43
N ARG A 159 5.96 -12.10 3.32
CA ARG A 159 6.26 -13.53 3.28
C ARG A 159 7.46 -13.79 4.17
N GLU A 160 7.40 -14.84 4.99
CA GLU A 160 8.47 -15.17 5.95
C GLU A 160 8.84 -13.92 6.77
N LEU A 161 7.82 -13.19 7.24
CA LEU A 161 7.90 -11.94 8.01
C LEU A 161 8.64 -10.77 7.32
N ARG A 162 9.05 -10.94 6.06
CA ARG A 162 9.72 -9.92 5.24
C ARG A 162 8.80 -9.36 4.18
N ALA A 163 8.87 -8.05 3.94
CA ALA A 163 8.07 -7.41 2.92
C ALA A 163 8.66 -7.68 1.52
N VAL A 164 7.85 -8.23 0.60
CA VAL A 164 8.26 -8.48 -0.78
C VAL A 164 8.24 -7.14 -1.56
N PRO A 165 9.38 -6.64 -2.07
CA PRO A 165 9.46 -5.28 -2.65
C PRO A 165 8.53 -5.03 -3.85
N SER A 166 8.24 -6.06 -4.65
CA SER A 166 7.33 -5.96 -5.79
C SER A 166 5.84 -5.88 -5.41
N LYS A 167 5.47 -6.34 -4.21
CA LYS A 167 4.10 -6.35 -3.69
C LYS A 167 3.86 -5.35 -2.56
N CYS A 168 4.92 -4.90 -1.88
CA CYS A 168 4.84 -3.89 -0.82
C CYS A 168 4.62 -2.50 -1.42
N PHE A 169 3.57 -1.80 -0.95
CA PHE A 169 3.27 -0.41 -1.35
C PHE A 169 3.87 0.62 -0.39
N ALA A 170 4.68 0.18 0.58
CA ALA A 170 5.32 1.04 1.60
C ALA A 170 4.32 1.99 2.30
N CYS A 171 3.15 1.47 2.67
CA CYS A 171 2.12 2.22 3.40
C CYS A 171 2.40 2.38 4.91
N ALA A 172 3.48 1.76 5.42
CA ALA A 172 3.91 1.76 6.81
C ALA A 172 2.90 1.24 7.88
N ARG A 173 1.74 0.69 7.51
CA ARG A 173 0.77 0.10 8.47
C ARG A 173 1.37 -0.99 9.35
N CYS A 174 2.30 -1.79 8.81
CA CYS A 174 3.01 -2.82 9.55
C CYS A 174 3.92 -2.25 10.66
N PHE A 175 4.55 -1.09 10.43
CA PHE A 175 5.33 -0.41 11.46
C PHE A 175 4.42 0.21 12.52
N ALA A 176 3.30 0.80 12.09
CA ALA A 176 2.34 1.43 12.99
C ALA A 176 1.68 0.44 13.96
N HIS A 177 1.58 -0.85 13.62
CA HIS A 177 1.04 -1.90 14.51
C HIS A 177 2.14 -2.78 15.14
N CYS A 178 3.41 -2.49 14.90
CA CYS A 178 4.50 -3.28 15.47
C CYS A 178 4.81 -2.80 16.90
N PRO A 179 4.63 -3.65 17.93
CA PRO A 179 4.86 -3.25 19.33
C PRO A 179 6.32 -2.86 19.58
N ARG A 180 7.29 -3.55 18.96
CA ARG A 180 8.72 -3.17 19.08
C ARG A 180 9.01 -1.81 18.46
N GLN A 181 8.36 -1.48 17.35
CA GLN A 181 8.55 -0.18 16.72
C GLN A 181 7.95 0.93 17.58
N GLN A 182 6.79 0.67 18.19
CA GLN A 182 6.14 1.58 19.13
C GLN A 182 6.99 1.79 20.40
N LEU A 183 7.61 0.73 20.94
CA LEU A 183 8.58 0.84 22.04
C LEU A 183 9.80 1.69 21.65
N ALA A 184 10.36 1.47 20.45
CA ALA A 184 11.51 2.23 19.95
C ALA A 184 11.18 3.71 19.68
N TRP A 185 9.93 4.03 19.35
CA TRP A 185 9.43 5.39 19.18
C TRP A 185 8.99 6.06 20.49
N GLY A 186 8.91 5.31 21.60
CA GLY A 186 8.42 5.80 22.89
C GLY A 186 6.90 5.94 22.97
N ASP A 187 6.16 5.32 22.05
CA ASP A 187 4.69 5.33 22.04
C ASP A 187 4.09 4.38 23.10
N ILE A 188 4.85 3.39 23.54
CA ILE A 188 4.50 2.43 24.60
C ILE A 188 5.71 2.24 25.51
N GLU A 189 5.47 2.01 26.79
CA GLU A 189 6.49 1.71 27.79
C GLU A 189 6.31 0.28 28.29
N LEU A 190 7.43 -0.45 28.49
CA LEU A 190 7.39 -1.77 29.10
C LEU A 190 7.20 -1.59 30.61
N ILE A 191 6.03 -1.97 31.11
CA ILE A 191 5.76 -2.01 32.55
C ILE A 191 6.38 -3.30 33.10
N GLU A 192 7.21 -3.19 34.15
CA GLU A 192 7.75 -4.35 34.83
C GLU A 192 6.65 -5.07 35.61
N LEU A 193 6.71 -6.41 35.63
CA LEU A 193 5.66 -7.22 36.25
C LEU A 193 5.50 -6.92 37.76
N ASP A 194 6.59 -6.49 38.41
CA ASP A 194 6.59 -6.09 39.81
C ASP A 194 5.75 -4.83 40.07
N ASP A 195 5.73 -3.87 39.14
CA ASP A 195 4.87 -2.68 39.23
C ASP A 195 3.39 -3.05 39.08
N VAL A 196 3.08 -4.01 38.22
CA VAL A 196 1.70 -4.52 38.06
C VAL A 196 1.25 -5.25 39.33
N ILE A 197 2.12 -6.08 39.92
CA ILE A 197 1.81 -6.80 41.17
C ILE A 197 1.67 -5.81 42.34
N ALA A 198 2.52 -4.79 42.42
CA ALA A 198 2.42 -3.74 43.42
C ALA A 198 1.11 -2.95 43.31
N THR A 199 0.72 -2.57 42.09
CA THR A 199 -0.54 -1.84 41.82
C THR A 199 -1.77 -2.70 42.13
N ALA A 200 -1.74 -3.99 41.76
CA ALA A 200 -2.82 -4.94 42.05
C ALA A 200 -3.00 -5.16 43.56
N ARG A 201 -1.91 -5.31 44.32
CA ARG A 201 -1.95 -5.40 45.80
C ARG A 201 -2.51 -4.13 46.45
N GLN A 202 -2.24 -2.97 45.86
CA GLN A 202 -2.73 -1.69 46.37
C GLN A 202 -4.20 -1.43 46.06
N GLN A 203 -4.74 -2.08 45.01
CA GLN A 203 -6.17 -2.09 44.73
C GLN A 203 -6.94 -3.02 45.66
N ASP A 204 -6.38 -4.19 46.00
CA ASP A 204 -7.01 -5.17 46.88
C ASP A 204 -7.19 -4.61 48.31
N SER A 205 -6.17 -3.94 48.86
CA SER A 205 -6.24 -3.32 50.19
C SER A 205 -7.26 -2.17 50.30
N ARG A 206 -7.50 -1.43 49.21
CA ARG A 206 -8.56 -0.39 49.18
C ARG A 206 -9.98 -0.98 49.16
N VAL A 207 -10.16 -2.19 48.64
CA VAL A 207 -11.47 -2.88 48.65
C VAL A 207 -11.80 -3.36 50.06
N GLU A 208 -10.82 -3.84 50.82
CA GLU A 208 -11.02 -4.25 52.22
C GLU A 208 -11.35 -3.07 53.15
N GLU A 209 -10.71 -1.90 52.96
CA GLU A 209 -11.00 -0.69 53.75
C GLU A 209 -12.36 -0.05 53.42
N GLY A 210 -12.89 -0.25 52.21
CA GLY A 210 -14.19 0.29 51.78
C GLY A 210 -15.40 -0.60 52.14
N ALA A 211 -15.17 -1.81 52.63
CA ALA A 211 -16.21 -2.78 53.02
C ALA A 211 -16.50 -2.79 54.54
N SER A 212 -15.82 -1.94 55.32
CA SER A 212 -16.00 -1.74 56.76
C SER A 212 -16.79 -0.47 57.05
#